data_AF-S5M6Z9-F1
#
_entry.id   AF-S5M6Z9-F1
#
_cell.length_a   1.000
_cell.length_b   1.000
_cell.length_c   1.000
_cell.angle_alpha   90.00
_cell.angle_beta   90.00
_cell.angle_gamma   90.00
#
_symmetry.space_group_name_H-M   'P 1'
#
loop_
_entity.id
_entity.type
_entity.pdbx_description
1 polymer ?
#
loop_
_entity_poly.entity_id
_entity_poly.type
_entity_poly.pdbx_seq_one_letter_code
_entity_poly.pdbx_strand_id
1 'polypeptide(L)'
;RGGACGAKFRISLGLPVGAVMNCADNTGAKNLFVIAVFGIRGRLNRLPAAGVGDMFVCSVKKGKPELRKKVLQAVVIRQRKQFRRKDGTFIYFEDNAGVIVNNKGEMKGSAITGPVAKECADLWPRIASNAGSIA
;
A
#
# COMPACT_ATOMS: atom_id res chain seq x y z
N ARG A 1 -13.50 2.89 -12.30
CA ARG A 1 -13.95 3.29 -10.93
C ARG A 1 -13.16 2.41 -9.96
N GLY A 2 -12.29 3.00 -9.14
CA GLY A 2 -11.44 2.23 -8.21
C GLY A 2 -12.30 1.60 -7.12
N GLY A 3 -11.99 0.36 -6.72
CA GLY A 3 -12.80 -0.38 -5.74
C GLY A 3 -12.50 -0.06 -4.27
N ALA A 4 -12.03 1.15 -3.99
CA ALA A 4 -11.94 1.64 -2.61
C ALA A 4 -13.36 1.93 -2.09
N CYS A 5 -13.64 1.51 -0.86
CA CYS A 5 -14.87 1.84 -0.16
C CYS A 5 -14.66 3.09 0.69
N GLY A 6 -15.52 4.10 0.54
CA GLY A 6 -15.50 5.30 1.38
C GLY A 6 -14.36 6.28 1.11
N ALA A 7 -14.06 7.12 2.10
CA ALA A 7 -13.08 8.19 2.02
C ALA A 7 -12.00 8.05 3.08
N LYS A 8 -10.74 8.22 2.67
CA LYS A 8 -9.57 8.14 3.54
C LYS A 8 -9.37 9.45 4.32
N PHE A 9 -9.17 9.35 5.62
CA PHE A 9 -8.72 10.49 6.44
C PHE A 9 -7.26 10.85 6.11
N ARG A 10 -6.93 12.14 6.10
CA ARG A 10 -5.59 12.60 5.75
C ARG A 10 -4.58 12.19 6.82
N ILE A 11 -3.60 11.38 6.42
CA ILE A 11 -2.49 10.91 7.27
C ILE A 11 -1.14 11.37 6.71
N SER A 12 -0.10 11.30 7.54
CA SER A 12 1.28 11.58 7.13
C SER A 12 1.71 10.65 5.99
N LEU A 13 2.22 11.22 4.90
CA LEU A 13 2.74 10.46 3.76
C LEU A 13 4.19 10.06 4.02
N GLY A 14 4.51 8.77 3.90
CA GLY A 14 5.82 8.21 4.23
C GLY A 14 6.58 7.62 3.04
N LEU A 15 5.92 7.50 1.88
CA LEU A 15 6.41 6.73 0.74
C LEU A 15 6.39 7.58 -0.54
N PRO A 16 7.41 8.43 -0.78
CA PRO A 16 7.53 9.15 -2.04
C PRO A 16 7.81 8.20 -3.21
N VAL A 17 7.57 8.66 -4.44
CA VAL A 17 8.04 7.97 -5.66
C VAL A 17 9.54 7.65 -5.52
N GLY A 18 9.93 6.46 -5.95
CA GLY A 18 11.28 5.93 -5.78
C GLY A 18 11.49 5.10 -4.51
N ALA A 19 10.57 5.16 -3.54
CA ALA A 19 10.63 4.31 -2.36
C ALA A 19 10.50 2.83 -2.72
N VAL A 20 11.21 1.98 -1.98
CA VAL A 20 11.09 0.51 -2.03
C VAL A 20 10.47 0.03 -0.73
N MET A 21 9.47 -0.82 -0.83
CA MET A 21 8.79 -1.43 0.33
C MET A 21 8.68 -2.94 0.17
N ASN A 22 8.43 -3.65 1.26
CA ASN A 22 8.23 -5.09 1.25
C ASN A 22 6.90 -5.44 0.58
N CYS A 23 6.87 -6.55 -0.16
CA CYS A 23 5.62 -7.18 -0.57
C CYS A 23 5.16 -8.08 0.57
N ALA A 24 3.96 -7.83 1.11
CA ALA A 24 3.40 -8.61 2.21
C ALA A 24 2.43 -9.70 1.74
N ASP A 25 2.31 -9.95 0.44
CA ASP A 25 1.49 -11.03 -0.10
C ASP A 25 2.31 -12.24 -0.55
N ASN A 26 1.62 -13.35 -0.79
CA ASN A 26 2.20 -14.59 -1.27
C ASN A 26 2.28 -14.69 -2.80
N THR A 27 2.21 -13.58 -3.55
CA THR A 27 2.30 -13.62 -5.04
C THR A 27 3.67 -14.08 -5.54
N GLY A 28 4.70 -13.97 -4.70
CA GLY A 28 6.10 -14.26 -5.05
C GLY A 28 6.90 -13.01 -5.41
N ALA A 29 6.33 -11.81 -5.30
CA ALA A 29 7.10 -10.58 -5.21
C ALA A 29 7.72 -10.45 -3.81
N LYS A 30 8.93 -9.89 -3.72
CA LYS A 30 9.61 -9.58 -2.45
C LYS A 30 9.64 -8.08 -2.17
N ASN A 31 9.95 -7.28 -3.19
CA ASN A 31 10.10 -5.84 -3.05
C ASN A 31 9.32 -5.09 -4.14
N LEU A 32 8.53 -4.10 -3.72
CA LEU A 32 7.75 -3.22 -4.57
C LEU A 32 8.43 -1.85 -4.64
N PHE A 33 8.67 -1.35 -5.85
CA PHE A 33 9.21 -0.02 -6.10
C PHE A 33 8.11 0.92 -6.56
N VAL A 34 7.93 2.05 -5.87
CA VAL A 34 6.87 3.03 -6.13
C VAL A 34 7.21 3.85 -7.37
N ILE A 35 6.32 3.84 -8.36
CA ILE A 35 6.44 4.59 -9.62
C ILE A 35 5.54 5.82 -9.61
N ALA A 36 4.28 5.66 -9.18
CA ALA A 36 3.30 6.74 -9.11
C ALA A 36 2.26 6.43 -8.03
N VAL A 37 1.52 7.45 -7.58
CA VAL A 37 0.47 7.30 -6.56
C VAL A 37 -0.84 7.83 -7.12
N PHE A 38 -1.92 7.07 -6.95
CA PHE A 38 -3.24 7.47 -7.45
C PHE A 38 -3.81 8.62 -6.63
N GLY A 39 -4.64 9.47 -7.27
CA GLY A 39 -5.37 10.55 -6.59
C GLY A 39 -4.52 11.74 -6.15
N ILE A 40 -3.24 11.81 -6.53
CA ILE A 40 -2.37 12.96 -6.24
C ILE A 40 -2.56 14.05 -7.30
N ARG A 41 -2.79 15.29 -6.84
CA ARG A 41 -2.79 16.48 -7.71
C ARG A 41 -1.34 16.94 -7.97
N GLY A 42 -1.09 17.39 -9.20
CA GLY A 42 0.21 17.92 -9.58
C GLY A 42 0.57 19.20 -8.82
N ARG A 43 1.82 19.30 -8.39
CA ARG A 43 2.44 20.54 -7.88
C ARG A 43 3.90 20.56 -8.30
N LEU A 44 4.35 21.70 -8.83
CA LEU A 44 5.73 21.89 -9.29
C LEU A 44 6.73 21.50 -8.19
N ASN A 45 7.74 20.71 -8.56
CA ASN A 45 8.83 20.21 -7.70
C ASN A 45 8.39 19.36 -6.50
N ARG A 46 7.13 18.91 -6.43
CA ARG A 46 6.67 18.00 -5.38
C ARG A 46 6.69 16.56 -5.87
N LEU A 47 7.41 15.70 -5.17
CA LEU A 47 7.32 14.27 -5.38
C LEU A 47 5.95 13.77 -4.89
N PRO A 48 5.19 13.04 -5.73
CA PRO A 48 4.02 12.30 -5.27
C PRO A 48 4.42 11.32 -4.17
N ALA A 49 3.58 11.18 -3.15
CA ALA A 49 3.86 10.29 -2.03
C ALA A 49 2.58 9.58 -1.58
N ALA A 50 2.75 8.36 -1.08
CA ALA A 50 1.70 7.51 -0.55
C ALA A 50 1.81 7.41 0.97
N GLY A 51 0.69 7.11 1.60
CA GLY A 51 0.62 6.53 2.93
C GLY A 51 -0.31 5.33 2.97
N VAL A 52 -0.50 4.78 4.16
CA VAL A 52 -1.39 3.63 4.41
C VAL A 52 -2.76 3.78 3.72
N GLY A 53 -3.20 2.74 3.03
CA GLY A 53 -4.48 2.70 2.30
C GLY A 53 -4.45 3.33 0.91
N ASP A 54 -3.38 4.03 0.52
CA ASP A 54 -3.26 4.56 -0.84
C ASP A 54 -2.91 3.46 -1.84
N MET A 55 -3.58 3.49 -2.98
CA MET A 55 -3.20 2.71 -4.15
C MET A 55 -2.05 3.41 -4.89
N PHE A 56 -1.08 2.63 -5.35
CA PHE A 56 0.07 3.11 -6.08
C PHE A 56 0.43 2.18 -7.24
N VAL A 57 1.10 2.75 -8.24
CA VAL A 57 1.69 2.02 -9.36
C VAL A 57 3.10 1.59 -8.96
N CYS A 58 3.44 0.34 -9.22
CA CYS A 58 4.68 -0.26 -8.77
C CYS A 58 5.33 -1.15 -9.83
N SER A 59 6.61 -1.42 -9.63
CA SER A 59 7.32 -2.53 -10.28
C SER A 59 7.96 -3.44 -9.25
N VAL A 60 8.04 -4.74 -9.55
CA VAL A 60 8.72 -5.71 -8.69
C VAL A 60 10.22 -5.68 -8.96
N LYS A 61 11.02 -5.33 -7.95
CA LYS A 61 12.50 -5.30 -8.07
C LYS A 61 13.12 -6.66 -7.80
N LYS A 62 12.64 -7.34 -6.75
CA LYS A 62 13.05 -8.69 -6.34
C LYS A 62 11.80 -9.57 -6.22
N GLY A 63 11.85 -10.79 -6.75
CA GLY A 63 10.72 -11.72 -6.78
C GLY A 63 10.77 -12.67 -7.99
N LYS A 64 9.68 -13.42 -8.20
CA LYS A 64 9.51 -14.31 -9.35
C LYS A 64 9.77 -13.57 -10.68
N PRO A 65 10.52 -14.16 -11.65
CA PRO A 65 10.82 -13.51 -12.92
C PRO A 65 9.59 -13.00 -13.68
N GLU A 66 8.48 -13.74 -13.62
CA GLU A 66 7.22 -13.41 -14.29
C GLU A 66 6.56 -12.10 -13.83
N LEU A 67 6.84 -11.67 -12.59
CA LEU A 67 6.29 -10.44 -12.00
C LEU A 67 7.24 -9.25 -12.19
N ARG A 68 8.52 -9.50 -12.47
CA ARG A 68 9.52 -8.45 -12.69
C ARG A 68 9.31 -7.81 -14.06
N LYS A 69 9.83 -6.59 -14.22
CA LYS A 69 9.76 -5.79 -15.47
C LYS A 69 8.33 -5.50 -15.97
N LYS A 70 7.30 -5.72 -15.13
CA LYS A 70 5.92 -5.35 -15.38
C LYS A 70 5.50 -4.20 -14.47
N VAL A 71 4.60 -3.37 -14.99
CA VAL A 71 3.91 -2.34 -14.21
C VAL A 71 2.67 -2.97 -13.59
N LEU A 72 2.57 -2.90 -12.27
CA LEU A 72 1.49 -3.47 -11.47
C LEU A 72 0.91 -2.39 -10.55
N GLN A 73 -0.22 -2.69 -9.92
CA GLN A 73 -0.79 -1.84 -8.88
C GLN A 73 -0.69 -2.53 -7.53
N ALA A 74 -0.58 -1.73 -6.49
CA ALA A 74 -0.50 -2.20 -5.12
C ALA A 74 -1.16 -1.21 -4.17
N VAL A 75 -1.47 -1.66 -2.97
CA VAL A 75 -1.99 -0.83 -1.87
C VAL A 75 -1.00 -0.88 -0.71
N VAL A 76 -0.74 0.28 -0.09
CA VAL A 76 0.09 0.36 1.12
C VAL A 76 -0.68 -0.17 2.32
N ILE A 77 -0.15 -1.19 3.02
CA ILE A 77 -0.80 -1.78 4.20
C ILE A 77 -0.13 -1.38 5.51
N ARG A 78 1.17 -1.04 5.47
CA ARG A 78 2.01 -0.69 6.63
C ARG A 78 2.96 0.44 6.27
N GLN A 79 3.21 1.31 7.22
CA GLN A 79 4.10 2.46 7.07
C GLN A 79 4.94 2.66 8.33
N ARG A 80 6.26 2.80 8.13
CA ARG A 80 7.22 3.07 9.21
C ARG A 80 7.20 4.51 9.70
N LYS A 81 6.87 5.46 8.82
CA LYS A 81 6.68 6.86 9.21
C LYS A 81 5.39 6.99 10.03
N GLN A 82 5.52 7.47 11.27
CA GLN A 82 4.39 7.67 12.17
C GLN A 82 3.28 8.54 11.57
N PHE A 83 2.04 8.18 11.88
CA PHE A 83 0.86 8.97 11.55
C PHE A 83 -0.12 9.03 12.71
N ARG A 84 -0.93 10.09 12.75
CA ARG A 84 -1.90 10.37 13.80
C ARG A 84 -3.28 9.84 13.41
N ARG A 85 -3.91 9.10 14.31
CA ARG A 85 -5.30 8.66 14.20
C ARG A 85 -6.27 9.73 14.68
N LYS A 86 -7.56 9.54 14.36
CA LYS A 86 -8.63 10.46 14.77
C LYS A 86 -8.78 10.57 16.29
N ASP A 87 -8.49 9.49 17.02
CA ASP A 87 -8.49 9.44 18.48
C ASP A 87 -7.29 10.16 19.14
N GLY A 88 -6.35 10.66 18.33
CA GLY A 88 -5.15 11.36 18.82
C GLY A 88 -3.92 10.47 19.00
N THR A 89 -4.07 9.16 18.90
CA THR A 89 -2.92 8.23 19.02
C THR A 89 -1.99 8.34 17.81
N PHE A 90 -0.69 8.20 18.05
CA PHE A 90 0.32 8.08 17.00
C PHE A 90 0.73 6.63 16.88
N ILE A 91 0.69 6.10 15.66
CA ILE A 91 1.09 4.72 15.38
C ILE A 91 2.12 4.67 14.25
N TYR A 92 2.94 3.62 14.27
CA TYR A 92 3.88 3.28 13.21
C TYR A 92 4.10 1.77 13.19
N PHE A 93 4.55 1.26 12.05
CA PHE A 93 4.93 -0.14 11.88
C PHE A 93 6.44 -0.28 11.80
N GLU A 94 6.95 -1.50 12.01
CA GLU A 94 8.37 -1.80 11.91
C GLU A 94 8.91 -1.52 10.49
N ASP A 95 8.13 -1.89 9.48
CA ASP A 95 8.50 -1.79 8.07
C ASP A 95 7.44 -1.08 7.22
N ASN A 96 7.83 -0.77 5.99
CA ASN A 96 6.89 -0.36 4.94
C ASN A 96 6.50 -1.60 4.15
N ALA A 97 5.20 -1.83 3.96
CA ALA A 97 4.73 -2.96 3.21
C ALA A 97 3.49 -2.64 2.36
N GLY A 98 3.39 -3.33 1.22
CA GLY A 98 2.25 -3.25 0.32
C GLY A 98 1.84 -4.61 -0.22
N VAL A 99 0.67 -4.65 -0.83
CA VAL A 99 0.05 -5.85 -1.41
C VAL A 99 -0.31 -5.57 -2.86
N ILE A 100 -0.02 -6.50 -3.76
CA ILE A 100 -0.34 -6.37 -5.19
C ILE A 100 -1.83 -6.59 -5.41
N VAL A 101 -2.46 -5.66 -6.13
CA VAL A 101 -3.88 -5.67 -6.43
C VAL A 101 -4.14 -5.45 -7.92
N ASN A 102 -5.36 -5.75 -8.35
CA ASN A 102 -5.86 -5.33 -9.67
C ASN A 102 -6.47 -3.92 -9.61
N ASN A 103 -6.96 -3.43 -10.76
CA ASN A 103 -7.60 -2.11 -10.87
C ASN A 103 -8.85 -1.91 -10.00
N LYS A 104 -9.47 -3.00 -9.53
CA LYS A 104 -10.62 -3.00 -8.63
C LYS A 104 -10.20 -3.07 -7.16
N GLY A 105 -8.91 -3.21 -6.84
CA GLY A 105 -8.44 -3.39 -5.47
C GLY A 105 -8.59 -4.83 -4.96
N GLU A 106 -8.86 -5.80 -5.83
CA GLU A 106 -8.84 -7.21 -5.46
C GLU A 106 -7.40 -7.70 -5.43
N MET A 107 -7.05 -8.43 -4.39
CA MET A 107 -5.69 -8.94 -4.21
C MET A 107 -5.33 -9.97 -5.27
N LYS A 108 -4.10 -9.90 -5.76
CA LYS A 108 -3.54 -10.95 -6.63
C LYS A 108 -3.10 -12.18 -5.83
N GLY A 109 -2.61 -11.96 -4.61
CA GLY A 109 -2.29 -13.04 -3.66
C GLY A 109 -3.51 -13.50 -2.88
N SER A 110 -3.36 -14.61 -2.16
CA SER A 110 -4.42 -15.23 -1.35
C SER A 110 -4.30 -14.95 0.14
N ALA A 111 -3.14 -14.50 0.61
CA ALA A 111 -2.88 -14.24 2.03
C ALA A 111 -1.91 -13.08 2.24
N ILE A 112 -2.06 -12.40 3.38
CA ILE A 112 -1.18 -11.32 3.83
C ILE A 112 -0.34 -11.79 5.02
N THR A 113 0.96 -11.54 4.97
CA THR A 113 1.88 -11.77 6.09
C THR A 113 2.01 -10.51 6.95
N GLY A 114 1.82 -10.69 8.26
CA GLY A 114 1.92 -9.62 9.26
C GLY A 114 0.64 -8.79 9.39
N PRO A 115 0.67 -7.78 10.28
CA PRO A 115 -0.49 -6.95 10.56
C PRO A 115 -0.81 -5.99 9.42
N VAL A 116 -2.07 -5.60 9.31
CA VAL A 116 -2.57 -4.57 8.39
C VAL A 116 -3.10 -3.39 9.19
N ALA A 117 -2.78 -2.17 8.78
CA ALA A 117 -3.34 -0.99 9.41
C ALA A 117 -4.85 -0.89 9.18
N LYS A 118 -5.60 -0.54 10.24
CA LYS A 118 -7.06 -0.35 10.23
C LYS A 118 -7.52 0.57 9.09
N GLU A 119 -6.80 1.65 8.86
CA GLU A 119 -7.11 2.63 7.80
C GLU A 119 -7.08 2.00 6.40
N CYS A 120 -6.27 0.96 6.18
CA CYS A 120 -6.25 0.21 4.94
C CYS A 120 -7.38 -0.82 4.90
N ALA A 121 -7.62 -1.55 6.00
CA ALA A 121 -8.67 -2.55 6.09
C ALA A 121 -10.07 -1.95 5.88
N ASP A 122 -10.35 -0.79 6.46
CA ASP A 122 -11.63 -0.09 6.34
C ASP A 122 -11.92 0.35 4.88
N LEU A 123 -10.87 0.67 4.10
CA LEU A 123 -10.99 1.11 2.71
C LEU A 123 -11.07 -0.05 1.70
N TRP A 124 -10.43 -1.18 2.00
CA TRP A 124 -10.23 -2.27 1.06
C TRP A 124 -10.76 -3.59 1.63
N PRO A 125 -12.05 -3.93 1.40
CA PRO A 125 -12.67 -5.11 2.01
C PRO A 125 -11.94 -6.42 1.70
N ARG A 126 -11.41 -6.56 0.47
CA ARG A 126 -10.63 -7.76 0.07
C ARG A 126 -9.30 -7.87 0.84
N ILE A 127 -8.67 -6.75 1.18
CA ILE A 127 -7.45 -6.76 2.01
C ILE A 127 -7.83 -7.13 3.45
N ALA A 128 -8.91 -6.57 3.98
CA ALA A 128 -9.39 -6.89 5.33
C ALA A 128 -9.73 -8.38 5.48
N SER A 129 -10.40 -8.99 4.50
CA SER A 129 -10.75 -10.43 4.53
C SER A 129 -9.55 -11.37 4.52
N ASN A 130 -8.41 -10.94 3.99
CA ASN A 130 -7.20 -11.76 3.88
C ASN A 130 -6.09 -11.37 4.88
N ALA A 131 -6.39 -10.45 5.81
CA ALA A 131 -5.49 -10.02 6.87
C ALA A 131 -5.60 -10.93 8.10
N GLY A 132 -4.47 -11.43 8.61
CA GLY A 132 -4.46 -12.23 9.84
C GLY A 132 -4.64 -11.42 11.13
N SER A 133 -4.26 -10.13 11.09
CA SER A 133 -4.42 -9.21 12.21
C SER A 133 -4.56 -7.78 11.68
N ILE A 134 -5.41 -6.97 12.35
CA ILE A 134 -5.66 -5.57 12.02
C ILE A 134 -5.29 -4.73 13.24
N ALA A 135 -4.46 -3.71 13.02
CA ALA A 135 -3.96 -2.80 14.06
C ALA A 135 -4.41 -1.37 13.83
#